data_AF-A0A2M7PBG6-F1
#
_entry.id   AF-A0A2M7PBG6-F1
#
_cell.length_a   1.000
_cell.length_b   1.000
_cell.length_c   1.000
_cell.angle_alpha   90.00
_cell.angle_beta   90.00
_cell.angle_gamma   90.00
#
_symmetry.space_group_name_H-M   'P 1'
#
loop_
_entity.id
_entity.type
_entity.pdbx_description
1 polymer ?
#
loop_
_entity_poly.entity_id
_entity_poly.type
_entity_poly.pdbx_seq_one_letter_code
_entity_poly.pdbx_strand_id
1 'polypeptide(L)'
;MNPIHIGIIGVLILIALLFSKFPVAFCMALVGLLGFGFLVSPEAALNIIIKDFYTVFSSYDLTVVPLFVFMGQILFYTGISRKLYDAAFIWFGHFKGGLAVATIGACACFSAICGSTNATAATMASVALPEMKRLKYSDELATGTVAAGGSLGILIPPSVIFIVYGIMTEQSIGKLFMAGIFPGILLSILFILTIYIWVTLKPEIAPRVENQGFKKKIRAISGLIEVLLLFILVMGGLFMGIFTPTEAGAIGALGGVLIPLVSGQLSWKGFREALYSSTRTTCMILMIVAGATVFGHFLAVTKVDPLVKTFFS
;
A
#
# COMPACT_ATOMS: atom_id res chain seq x y z
N MET A 1 6.97 15.02 36.83
CA MET A 1 6.26 13.77 36.51
C MET A 1 7.30 12.73 36.07
N ASN A 2 7.11 11.44 36.37
CA ASN A 2 8.00 10.39 35.86
C ASN A 2 7.99 10.42 34.30
N PRO A 3 9.14 10.39 33.62
CA PRO A 3 9.22 10.34 32.16
C PRO A 3 8.32 9.29 31.51
N ILE A 4 8.10 8.15 32.17
CA ILE A 4 7.22 7.07 31.70
C ILE A 4 5.75 7.53 31.63
N HIS A 5 5.27 8.24 32.66
CA HIS A 5 3.90 8.77 32.66
C HIS A 5 3.71 9.80 31.55
N ILE A 6 4.72 10.63 31.29
CA ILE A 6 4.70 11.61 30.19
C ILE A 6 4.63 10.88 28.84
N GLY A 7 5.39 9.80 28.67
CA GLY A 7 5.33 8.96 27.47
C GLY A 7 3.95 8.32 27.25
N ILE A 8 3.34 7.74 28.30
CA ILE A 8 1.98 7.16 28.23
C ILE A 8 0.95 8.23 27.85
N ILE A 9 1.01 9.41 28.49
CA ILE A 9 0.13 10.53 28.17
C ILE A 9 0.33 10.97 26.72
N GLY A 10 1.57 11.07 26.24
CA GLY A 10 1.87 11.39 24.85
C GLY A 10 1.27 10.38 23.86
N VAL A 11 1.35 9.08 24.14
CA VAL A 11 0.71 8.03 23.33
C VAL A 11 -0.82 8.17 23.33
N LEU A 12 -1.43 8.43 24.48
CA LEU A 12 -2.88 8.64 24.58
C LEU A 12 -3.33 9.89 23.81
N ILE A 13 -2.56 10.99 23.89
CA ILE A 13 -2.81 12.21 23.12
C ILE A 13 -2.69 11.91 21.62
N LEU A 14 -1.66 11.17 21.19
CA LEU A 14 -1.50 10.76 19.80
C LEU A 14 -2.74 9.99 19.32
N ILE A 15 -3.18 8.98 20.08
CA ILE A 15 -4.38 8.19 19.76
C ILE A 15 -5.62 9.10 19.66
N ALA A 16 -5.82 10.02 20.60
CA ALA A 16 -6.93 10.97 20.56
C ALA A 16 -6.87 11.88 19.32
N LEU A 17 -5.69 12.36 18.95
CA LEU A 17 -5.49 13.17 17.74
C LEU A 17 -5.78 12.36 16.46
N LEU A 18 -5.48 11.06 16.42
CA LEU A 18 -5.82 10.23 15.26
C LEU A 18 -7.34 10.15 15.02
N PHE A 19 -8.17 10.21 16.07
CA PHE A 19 -9.63 10.27 15.94
C PHE A 19 -10.15 11.61 15.40
N SER A 20 -9.34 12.68 15.47
CA SER A 20 -9.71 14.00 14.96
C SER A 20 -9.64 14.12 13.42
N LYS A 21 -9.26 13.05 12.71
CA LYS A 21 -8.96 13.02 11.27
C LYS A 21 -7.80 13.92 10.85
N PHE A 22 -7.04 14.46 11.80
CA PHE A 22 -5.83 15.22 11.51
C PHE A 22 -4.76 14.27 10.90
N PRO A 23 -3.97 14.71 9.90
CA PRO A 23 -3.08 13.78 9.21
C PRO A 23 -2.00 13.22 10.14
N VAL A 24 -1.81 11.90 10.08
CA VAL A 24 -0.96 11.12 11.00
C VAL A 24 0.43 11.72 11.17
N ALA A 25 1.07 12.14 10.06
CA ALA A 25 2.39 12.77 10.08
C ALA A 25 2.48 13.96 11.05
N PHE A 26 1.49 14.85 11.00
CA PHE A 26 1.46 16.05 11.86
C PHE A 26 1.10 15.71 13.29
N CYS A 27 0.22 14.72 13.52
CA CYS A 27 -0.04 14.21 14.87
C CYS A 27 1.25 13.71 15.52
N MET A 28 2.01 12.86 14.82
CA MET A 28 3.27 12.31 15.32
C MET A 28 4.33 13.39 15.54
N ALA A 29 4.51 14.28 14.56
CA ALA A 29 5.48 15.37 14.68
C ALA A 29 5.13 16.33 15.84
N LEU A 30 3.85 16.69 16.01
CA LEU A 30 3.41 17.60 17.06
C LEU A 30 3.59 16.98 18.45
N VAL A 31 3.13 15.74 18.64
CA VAL A 31 3.27 15.05 19.93
C VAL A 31 4.75 14.78 20.24
N GLY A 32 5.53 14.38 19.25
CA GLY A 32 6.97 14.18 19.39
C GLY A 32 7.70 15.47 19.75
N LEU A 33 7.42 16.57 19.05
CA LEU A 33 8.04 17.88 19.29
C LEU A 33 7.69 18.42 20.69
N LEU A 34 6.40 18.45 21.05
CA LEU A 34 5.95 18.97 22.34
C LEU A 34 6.41 18.07 23.49
N GLY A 35 6.31 16.75 23.33
CA GLY A 35 6.72 15.79 24.34
C GLY A 35 8.23 15.81 24.59
N PHE A 36 9.04 15.83 23.52
CA PHE A 36 10.48 15.93 23.62
C PHE A 36 10.90 17.29 24.20
N GLY A 37 10.28 18.38 23.74
CA GLY A 37 10.57 19.74 24.23
C GLY A 37 10.25 19.92 25.71
N PHE A 38 9.21 19.27 26.21
CA PHE A 38 8.85 19.27 27.63
C PHE A 38 9.85 18.48 28.49
N LEU A 39 10.43 17.40 27.97
CA LEU A 39 11.35 16.53 28.71
C LEU A 39 12.82 16.99 28.67
N VAL A 40 13.24 17.58 27.55
CA VAL A 40 14.64 17.96 27.29
C VAL A 40 14.78 19.48 27.28
N SER A 41 14.42 20.12 26.16
CA SER A 41 14.23 21.57 26.06
C SER A 41 13.54 21.93 24.74
N PRO A 42 12.85 23.08 24.65
CA PRO A 42 12.26 23.56 23.40
C PRO A 42 13.28 23.73 22.27
N GLU A 43 14.48 24.24 22.56
CA GLU A 43 15.54 24.41 21.56
C GLU A 43 16.02 23.07 21.01
N ALA A 44 16.18 22.06 21.87
CA ALA A 44 16.59 20.73 21.45
C ALA A 44 15.51 20.07 20.56
N ALA A 45 14.23 20.25 20.91
CA ALA A 45 13.11 19.75 20.12
C ALA A 45 13.06 20.37 18.72
N LEU A 46 13.26 21.70 18.62
CA LEU A 46 13.33 22.40 17.34
C LEU A 46 14.53 21.97 16.48
N ASN A 47 15.68 21.67 17.10
CA ASN A 47 16.82 21.14 16.36
C ASN A 47 16.58 19.72 15.83
N ILE A 48 15.92 18.86 16.62
CA ILE A 48 15.58 17.49 16.20
C ILE A 48 14.62 17.50 15.02
N ILE A 49 13.54 18.30 15.06
CA ILE A 49 12.60 18.33 13.94
C ILE A 49 13.28 18.80 12.64
N ILE A 50 14.16 19.79 12.70
CA ILE A 50 14.92 20.26 11.52
C ILE A 50 15.82 19.13 11.00
N LYS A 51 16.58 18.49 11.89
CA LYS A 51 17.54 17.44 11.53
C LYS A 51 16.83 16.21 10.95
N ASP A 52 15.75 15.75 11.57
CA ASP A 52 15.00 14.55 11.17
C ASP A 52 14.32 14.77 9.82
N PHE A 53 13.69 15.93 9.63
CA PHE A 53 13.10 16.27 8.33
C PHE A 53 14.17 16.34 7.24
N TYR A 54 15.28 17.03 7.49
CA TYR A 54 16.38 17.08 6.51
C TYR A 54 16.87 15.68 6.15
N THR A 55 17.16 14.85 7.16
CA THR A 55 17.68 13.49 6.99
C THR A 55 16.74 12.59 6.19
N VAL A 56 15.45 12.63 6.48
CA VAL A 56 14.44 11.83 5.77
C VAL A 56 14.30 12.30 4.31
N PHE A 57 14.23 13.61 4.06
CA PHE A 57 14.06 14.13 2.71
C PHE A 57 15.34 14.07 1.86
N SER A 58 16.52 14.01 2.47
CA SER A 58 17.81 13.87 1.77
C SER A 58 18.28 12.42 1.65
N SER A 59 17.51 11.44 2.12
CA SER A 59 17.92 10.03 2.13
C SER A 59 17.85 9.41 0.73
N TYR A 60 18.99 8.86 0.28
CA TYR A 60 19.05 8.10 -0.96
C TYR A 60 18.19 6.83 -0.90
N ASP A 61 18.21 6.11 0.23
CA ASP A 61 17.46 4.87 0.40
C ASP A 61 15.95 5.09 0.28
N LEU A 62 15.45 6.24 0.73
CA LEU A 62 14.04 6.59 0.60
C LEU A 62 13.62 6.94 -0.83
N THR A 63 14.55 7.11 -1.77
CA THR A 63 14.26 7.33 -3.20
C THR A 63 13.54 6.14 -3.84
N VAL A 64 13.68 4.94 -3.27
CA VAL A 64 12.94 3.77 -3.72
C VAL A 64 11.42 3.95 -3.60
N VAL A 65 10.94 4.71 -2.60
CA VAL A 65 9.51 5.00 -2.38
C VAL A 65 8.89 5.75 -3.55
N PRO A 66 9.35 6.95 -3.95
CA PRO A 66 8.78 7.65 -5.10
C PRO A 66 8.86 6.85 -6.40
N LEU A 67 9.91 6.05 -6.61
CA LEU A 67 10.06 5.27 -7.85
C LEU A 67 8.98 4.18 -7.98
N PHE A 68 8.76 3.38 -6.92
CA PHE A 68 7.69 2.37 -6.94
C PHE A 68 6.30 2.99 -6.96
N VAL A 69 6.08 4.07 -6.20
CA VAL A 69 4.82 4.82 -6.23
C VAL A 69 4.55 5.34 -7.64
N PHE A 70 5.57 5.92 -8.29
CA PHE A 70 5.47 6.44 -9.65
C PHE A 70 5.15 5.37 -10.68
N MET A 71 5.83 4.24 -10.63
CA MET A 71 5.49 3.06 -11.45
C MET A 71 4.01 2.70 -11.28
N GLY A 72 3.55 2.55 -10.04
CA GLY A 72 2.15 2.22 -9.73
C GLY A 72 1.15 3.22 -10.30
N GLN A 73 1.41 4.52 -10.16
CA GLN A 73 0.54 5.58 -10.67
C GLN A 73 0.50 5.62 -12.19
N ILE A 74 1.63 5.44 -12.88
CA ILE A 74 1.64 5.38 -14.35
C ILE A 74 0.80 4.20 -14.85
N LEU A 75 0.98 3.02 -14.26
CA LEU A 75 0.22 1.83 -14.64
C LEU A 75 -1.29 2.00 -14.33
N PHE A 76 -1.63 2.75 -13.29
CA PHE A 76 -3.01 3.14 -13.01
C PHE A 76 -3.61 4.02 -14.11
N TYR A 77 -2.98 5.15 -14.44
CA TYR A 77 -3.51 6.13 -15.40
C TYR A 77 -3.48 5.65 -16.86
N THR A 78 -2.85 4.51 -17.13
CA THR A 78 -2.80 3.87 -18.46
C THR A 78 -3.85 2.77 -18.63
N GLY A 79 -4.70 2.54 -17.62
CA GLY A 79 -5.85 1.63 -17.70
C GLY A 79 -5.53 0.16 -17.45
N ILE A 80 -4.32 -0.16 -16.98
CA ILE A 80 -3.93 -1.53 -16.65
C ILE A 80 -4.76 -2.07 -15.48
N SER A 81 -5.14 -1.22 -14.53
CA SER A 81 -6.03 -1.58 -13.43
C SER A 81 -7.37 -2.15 -13.91
N ARG A 82 -7.95 -1.58 -14.97
CA ARG A 82 -9.17 -2.08 -15.60
C ARG A 82 -8.95 -3.45 -16.25
N LYS A 83 -7.84 -3.62 -16.98
CA LYS A 83 -7.47 -4.90 -17.61
C LYS A 83 -7.26 -6.01 -16.56
N LEU A 84 -6.61 -5.68 -15.44
CA LEU A 84 -6.42 -6.60 -14.31
C LEU A 84 -7.76 -7.03 -13.72
N TYR A 85 -8.66 -6.07 -13.50
CA TYR A 85 -9.99 -6.35 -13.01
C TYR A 85 -10.78 -7.23 -13.98
N ASP A 86 -10.75 -6.93 -15.28
CA ASP A 86 -11.45 -7.70 -16.31
C ASP A 86 -10.90 -9.13 -16.40
N ALA A 87 -9.59 -9.30 -16.32
CA ALA A 87 -8.97 -10.61 -16.28
C ALA A 87 -9.39 -11.40 -15.04
N ALA A 88 -9.31 -10.80 -13.85
CA ALA A 88 -9.77 -11.43 -12.63
C ALA A 88 -11.26 -11.82 -12.72
N PHE A 89 -12.10 -10.93 -13.27
CA PHE A 89 -13.53 -11.21 -13.45
C PHE A 89 -13.79 -12.36 -14.41
N ILE A 90 -13.08 -12.42 -15.54
CA ILE A 90 -13.21 -13.53 -16.51
C ILE A 90 -12.80 -14.87 -15.88
N TRP A 91 -11.79 -14.86 -15.01
CA TRP A 91 -11.30 -16.07 -14.36
C TRP A 91 -12.17 -16.54 -13.20
N PHE A 92 -12.63 -15.62 -12.35
CA PHE A 92 -13.29 -15.92 -11.08
C PHE A 92 -14.79 -15.62 -11.06
N GLY A 93 -15.34 -14.94 -12.07
CA GLY A 93 -16.72 -14.46 -12.11
C GLY A 93 -17.78 -15.57 -12.00
N HIS A 94 -17.45 -16.79 -12.44
CA HIS A 94 -18.38 -17.93 -12.40
C HIS A 94 -18.53 -18.56 -11.01
N PHE A 95 -17.70 -18.19 -10.03
CA PHE A 95 -17.84 -18.69 -8.66
C PHE A 95 -18.97 -17.97 -7.92
N LYS A 96 -19.41 -18.55 -6.79
CA LYS A 96 -20.36 -17.87 -5.89
C LYS A 96 -19.71 -16.59 -5.36
N GLY A 97 -20.35 -15.44 -5.58
CA GLY A 97 -19.74 -14.14 -5.29
C GLY A 97 -18.58 -13.78 -6.23
N GLY A 98 -18.56 -14.36 -7.44
CA GLY A 98 -17.40 -14.32 -8.34
C GLY A 98 -16.89 -12.92 -8.67
N LEU A 99 -17.76 -11.89 -8.72
CA LEU A 99 -17.33 -10.51 -8.92
C LEU A 99 -16.59 -9.94 -7.70
N ALA A 100 -17.04 -10.30 -6.49
CA ALA A 100 -16.36 -9.92 -5.25
C ALA A 100 -15.03 -10.67 -5.09
N VAL A 101 -15.00 -11.97 -5.40
CA VAL A 101 -13.77 -12.77 -5.44
C VAL A 101 -12.78 -12.21 -6.48
N ALA A 102 -13.26 -11.87 -7.67
CA ALA A 102 -12.46 -11.21 -8.69
C ALA A 102 -11.91 -9.86 -8.22
N THR A 103 -12.68 -9.11 -7.43
CA THR A 103 -12.23 -7.84 -6.86
C THR A 103 -11.07 -8.06 -5.88
N ILE A 104 -11.13 -9.06 -5.00
CA ILE A 104 -9.99 -9.42 -4.13
C ILE A 104 -8.76 -9.81 -4.95
N GLY A 105 -8.93 -10.65 -5.98
CA GLY A 105 -7.84 -11.04 -6.88
C GLY A 105 -7.23 -9.85 -7.63
N ALA A 106 -8.07 -8.96 -8.16
CA ALA A 106 -7.63 -7.75 -8.83
C ALA A 106 -6.90 -6.80 -7.88
N CYS A 107 -7.42 -6.62 -6.65
CA CYS A 107 -6.75 -5.87 -5.60
C CYS A 107 -5.38 -6.48 -5.26
N ALA A 108 -5.28 -7.81 -5.16
CA ALA A 108 -4.04 -8.50 -4.86
C ALA A 108 -3.00 -8.30 -5.97
N CYS A 109 -3.38 -8.54 -7.22
CA CYS A 109 -2.49 -8.35 -8.37
C CYS A 109 -2.10 -6.89 -8.57
N PHE A 110 -3.03 -5.95 -8.40
CA PHE A 110 -2.73 -4.52 -8.52
C PHE A 110 -1.89 -4.00 -7.35
N SER A 111 -2.09 -4.53 -6.15
CA SER A 111 -1.23 -4.28 -4.99
C SER A 111 0.20 -4.73 -5.26
N ALA A 112 0.36 -5.89 -5.91
CA ALA A 112 1.66 -6.39 -6.35
C ALA A 112 2.35 -5.51 -7.40
N ILE A 113 1.68 -4.47 -7.90
CA ILE A 113 2.24 -3.56 -8.89
C ILE A 113 2.47 -2.18 -8.26
N CYS A 114 1.44 -1.61 -7.61
CA CYS A 114 1.51 -0.23 -7.14
C CYS A 114 2.04 -0.06 -5.71
N GLY A 115 2.04 -1.12 -4.90
CA GLY A 115 2.54 -1.10 -3.52
C GLY A 115 1.90 -0.08 -2.58
N SER A 116 0.69 0.38 -2.92
CA SER A 116 -0.02 1.43 -2.21
C SER A 116 -1.47 1.04 -1.92
N THR A 117 -1.76 0.83 -0.64
CA THR A 117 -3.12 0.54 -0.13
C THR A 117 -4.14 1.58 -0.57
N ASN A 118 -3.81 2.88 -0.47
CA ASN A 118 -4.72 3.96 -0.83
C ASN A 118 -4.98 4.00 -2.34
N ALA A 119 -3.94 3.77 -3.16
CA ALA A 119 -4.08 3.71 -4.60
C ALA A 119 -4.92 2.50 -5.02
N THR A 120 -4.64 1.31 -4.48
CA THR A 120 -5.41 0.09 -4.73
C THR A 120 -6.88 0.29 -4.36
N ALA A 121 -7.18 0.78 -3.16
CA ALA A 121 -8.54 0.99 -2.70
C ALA A 121 -9.32 1.97 -3.59
N ALA A 122 -8.75 3.15 -3.89
CA ALA A 122 -9.41 4.15 -4.73
C ALA A 122 -9.63 3.63 -6.16
N THR A 123 -8.62 2.97 -6.73
CA THR A 123 -8.67 2.39 -8.07
C THR A 123 -9.75 1.31 -8.16
N MET A 124 -9.69 0.34 -7.27
CA MET A 124 -10.61 -0.81 -7.29
C MET A 124 -12.02 -0.39 -6.89
N ALA A 125 -12.20 0.63 -6.04
CA ALA A 125 -13.50 1.23 -5.79
C ALA A 125 -14.11 1.79 -7.08
N SER A 126 -13.33 2.56 -7.85
CA SER A 126 -13.81 3.20 -9.08
C SER A 126 -14.18 2.20 -10.18
N VAL A 127 -13.55 1.02 -10.19
CA VAL A 127 -13.75 -0.02 -11.21
C VAL A 127 -14.80 -1.03 -10.78
N ALA A 128 -14.75 -1.49 -9.53
CA ALA A 128 -15.52 -2.63 -9.05
C ALA A 128 -16.90 -2.26 -8.50
N LEU A 129 -17.04 -1.12 -7.82
CA LEU A 129 -18.33 -0.72 -7.23
C LEU A 129 -19.40 -0.46 -8.30
N PRO A 130 -19.12 0.25 -9.41
CA PRO A 130 -20.12 0.44 -10.47
C PRO A 130 -20.57 -0.88 -11.10
N GLU A 131 -19.64 -1.82 -11.32
CA GLU A 131 -19.96 -3.14 -11.88
C GLU A 131 -20.77 -4.02 -10.90
N MET A 132 -20.40 -4.03 -9.62
CA MET A 132 -21.14 -4.75 -8.58
C MET A 132 -22.57 -4.21 -8.46
N LYS A 133 -22.73 -2.88 -8.51
CA LYS A 133 -24.05 -2.24 -8.51
C LYS A 133 -24.86 -2.58 -9.76
N ARG A 134 -24.24 -2.58 -10.94
CA ARG A 134 -24.89 -2.99 -12.21
C ARG A 134 -25.41 -4.43 -12.15
N LEU A 135 -24.67 -5.33 -11.51
CA LEU A 135 -25.05 -6.73 -11.30
C LEU A 135 -25.86 -6.96 -10.01
N LYS A 136 -26.37 -5.91 -9.36
CA LYS A 136 -27.24 -5.99 -8.17
C LYS A 136 -26.62 -6.73 -6.98
N TYR A 137 -25.31 -6.58 -6.77
CA TYR A 137 -24.67 -6.98 -5.51
C TYR A 137 -25.12 -6.05 -4.38
N SER A 138 -25.21 -6.56 -3.16
CA SER A 138 -25.50 -5.73 -1.98
C SER A 138 -24.37 -4.71 -1.74
N ASP A 139 -24.72 -3.49 -1.33
CA ASP A 139 -23.73 -2.43 -1.06
C ASP A 139 -22.75 -2.82 0.06
N GLU A 140 -23.19 -3.60 1.06
CA GLU A 140 -22.35 -4.09 2.16
C GLU A 140 -21.24 -5.03 1.66
N LEU A 141 -21.60 -6.04 0.85
CA LEU A 141 -20.61 -6.94 0.24
C LEU A 141 -19.68 -6.17 -0.70
N ALA A 142 -20.21 -5.27 -1.52
CA ALA A 142 -19.42 -4.54 -2.52
C ALA A 142 -18.40 -3.61 -1.86
N THR A 143 -18.84 -2.76 -0.93
CA THR A 143 -17.97 -1.82 -0.21
C THR A 143 -17.01 -2.54 0.72
N GLY A 144 -17.46 -3.56 1.44
CA GLY A 144 -16.62 -4.39 2.31
C GLY A 144 -15.52 -5.12 1.54
N THR A 145 -15.85 -5.68 0.37
CA THR A 145 -14.86 -6.37 -0.49
C THR A 145 -13.78 -5.42 -0.99
N VAL A 146 -14.16 -4.23 -1.43
CA VAL A 146 -13.18 -3.22 -1.90
C VAL A 146 -12.33 -2.72 -0.73
N ALA A 147 -12.93 -2.47 0.43
CA ALA A 147 -12.21 -2.04 1.62
C ALA A 147 -11.19 -3.08 2.09
N ALA A 148 -11.59 -4.35 2.16
CA ALA A 148 -10.71 -5.46 2.52
C ALA A 148 -9.63 -5.71 1.46
N GLY A 149 -10.01 -5.76 0.18
CA GLY A 149 -9.07 -5.96 -0.92
C GLY A 149 -8.02 -4.85 -1.00
N GLY A 150 -8.43 -3.60 -0.79
CA GLY A 150 -7.51 -2.45 -0.76
C GLY A 150 -6.41 -2.59 0.30
N SER A 151 -6.71 -3.21 1.45
CA SER A 151 -5.73 -3.39 2.52
C SER A 151 -4.60 -4.37 2.16
N LEU A 152 -4.77 -5.22 1.14
CA LEU A 152 -3.72 -6.16 0.68
C LEU A 152 -2.45 -5.44 0.19
N GLY A 153 -2.57 -4.17 -0.20
CA GLY A 153 -1.46 -3.30 -0.63
C GLY A 153 -0.34 -3.15 0.40
N ILE A 154 -0.60 -3.43 1.68
CA ILE A 154 0.42 -3.36 2.73
C ILE A 154 1.34 -4.59 2.73
N LEU A 155 0.82 -5.76 2.36
CA LEU A 155 1.52 -7.05 2.49
C LEU A 155 2.09 -7.54 1.17
N ILE A 156 1.39 -7.34 0.06
CA ILE A 156 1.77 -7.92 -1.23
C ILE A 156 2.87 -7.05 -1.88
N PRO A 157 4.07 -7.60 -2.14
CA PRO A 157 5.19 -6.82 -2.67
C PRO A 157 4.99 -6.35 -4.12
N PRO A 158 5.55 -5.17 -4.51
CA PRO A 158 6.36 -4.27 -3.68
C PRO A 158 5.46 -3.53 -2.68
N SER A 159 5.93 -3.29 -1.45
CA SER A 159 5.14 -2.58 -0.43
C SER A 159 5.94 -1.39 0.10
N VAL A 160 5.37 -0.19 -0.02
CA VAL A 160 5.96 1.04 0.53
C VAL A 160 6.18 0.92 2.04
N ILE A 161 5.27 0.26 2.75
CA ILE A 161 5.35 0.13 4.20
C ILE A 161 6.52 -0.79 4.59
N PHE A 162 6.74 -1.89 3.86
CA PHE A 162 7.93 -2.73 4.07
C PHE A 162 9.23 -2.04 3.70
N ILE A 163 9.23 -1.19 2.67
CA ILE A 163 10.39 -0.37 2.34
C ILE A 163 10.75 0.53 3.53
N VAL A 164 9.78 1.32 4.01
CA VAL A 164 9.99 2.26 5.12
C VAL A 164 10.43 1.51 6.37
N TYR A 165 9.74 0.42 6.72
CA TYR A 165 10.10 -0.42 7.85
C TYR A 165 11.51 -0.99 7.70
N GLY A 166 11.87 -1.51 6.53
CA GLY A 166 13.20 -2.06 6.25
C GLY A 166 14.31 -1.04 6.42
N ILE A 167 14.11 0.19 5.93
CA ILE A 167 15.07 1.29 6.09
C ILE A 167 15.21 1.67 7.57
N MET A 168 14.09 1.88 8.27
CA MET A 168 14.10 2.31 9.67
C MET A 168 14.64 1.27 10.65
N THR A 169 14.50 -0.02 10.31
CA THR A 169 14.95 -1.14 11.15
C THR A 169 16.25 -1.78 10.65
N GLU A 170 16.88 -1.17 9.65
CA GLU A 170 18.09 -1.65 8.97
C GLU A 170 17.96 -3.13 8.52
N GLN A 171 16.74 -3.52 8.12
CA GLN A 171 16.43 -4.85 7.63
C GLN A 171 16.49 -4.89 6.09
N SER A 172 16.78 -6.08 5.57
CA SER A 172 16.76 -6.30 4.12
C SER A 172 15.33 -6.17 3.57
N ILE A 173 15.11 -5.17 2.71
CA ILE A 173 13.84 -4.95 2.01
C ILE A 173 13.45 -6.18 1.18
N GLY A 174 14.41 -6.80 0.49
CA GLY A 174 14.16 -8.02 -0.28
C GLY A 174 13.64 -9.17 0.58
N LYS A 175 14.20 -9.36 1.79
CA LYS A 175 13.70 -10.36 2.74
C LYS A 175 12.30 -10.03 3.26
N LEU A 176 12.02 -8.76 3.57
CA LEU A 176 10.69 -8.32 3.99
C LEU A 176 9.65 -8.55 2.90
N PHE A 177 10.00 -8.26 1.65
CA PHE A 177 9.13 -8.53 0.51
C PHE A 177 8.85 -10.03 0.39
N MET A 178 9.88 -10.89 0.43
CA MET A 178 9.66 -12.35 0.42
C MET A 178 8.79 -12.81 1.58
N ALA A 179 9.02 -12.28 2.79
CA ALA A 179 8.24 -12.58 3.98
C ALA A 179 6.78 -12.13 3.87
N GLY A 180 6.50 -11.08 3.08
CA GLY A 180 5.17 -10.55 2.80
C GLY A 180 4.31 -11.40 1.85
N ILE A 181 4.93 -12.23 1.01
CA ILE A 181 4.23 -13.03 0.00
C ILE A 181 3.25 -14.00 0.66
N PHE A 182 3.72 -14.79 1.62
CA PHE A 182 2.89 -15.77 2.32
C PHE A 182 1.68 -15.13 3.05
N PRO A 183 1.84 -14.13 3.93
CA PRO A 183 0.70 -13.50 4.60
C PRO A 183 -0.21 -12.77 3.61
N GLY A 184 0.30 -12.19 2.52
CA GLY A 184 -0.51 -11.58 1.48
C GLY A 184 -1.41 -12.58 0.75
N ILE A 185 -0.87 -13.73 0.37
CA ILE A 185 -1.63 -14.83 -0.26
C ILE A 185 -2.64 -15.41 0.74
N LEU A 186 -2.20 -15.70 1.98
CA LEU A 186 -3.05 -16.23 3.02
C LEU A 186 -4.25 -15.30 3.29
N LEU A 187 -4.01 -14.01 3.46
CA LEU A 187 -5.06 -13.02 3.69
C LEU A 187 -6.02 -12.92 2.49
N SER A 188 -5.49 -12.97 1.26
CA SER A 188 -6.31 -13.01 0.05
C SER A 188 -7.24 -14.24 0.02
N ILE A 189 -6.71 -15.42 0.38
CA ILE A 189 -7.49 -16.65 0.47
C ILE A 189 -8.56 -16.53 1.56
N LEU A 190 -8.22 -16.01 2.74
CA LEU A 190 -9.17 -15.81 3.84
C LEU A 190 -10.30 -14.85 3.47
N PHE A 191 -10.02 -13.76 2.73
CA PHE A 191 -11.05 -12.87 2.20
C PHE A 191 -11.95 -13.57 1.17
N ILE A 192 -11.37 -14.34 0.25
CA ILE A 192 -12.14 -15.12 -0.73
C ILE A 192 -13.04 -16.15 -0.03
N LEU A 193 -12.52 -16.86 0.97
CA LEU A 193 -13.29 -17.81 1.78
C LEU A 193 -14.43 -17.11 2.53
N THR A 194 -14.16 -15.95 3.12
CA THR A 194 -15.19 -15.14 3.80
C THR A 194 -16.32 -14.76 2.85
N ILE A 195 -15.99 -14.28 1.65
CA ILE A 195 -16.98 -13.96 0.60
C ILE A 195 -17.77 -15.21 0.21
N TYR A 196 -17.09 -16.34 -0.02
CA TYR A 196 -17.73 -17.59 -0.42
C TYR A 196 -18.72 -18.11 0.63
N ILE A 197 -18.33 -18.07 1.91
CA ILE A 197 -19.19 -18.46 3.04
C ILE A 197 -20.39 -17.52 3.11
N TRP A 198 -20.16 -16.21 3.08
CA TRP A 198 -21.22 -15.22 3.21
C TRP A 198 -22.26 -15.33 2.10
N VAL A 199 -21.83 -15.46 0.84
CA VAL A 199 -22.73 -15.64 -0.31
C VAL A 199 -23.41 -17.01 -0.29
N THR A 200 -22.80 -18.04 0.31
CA THR A 200 -23.47 -19.34 0.47
C THR A 200 -24.58 -19.28 1.52
N LEU A 201 -24.41 -18.49 2.58
CA LEU A 201 -25.42 -18.28 3.62
C LEU A 201 -26.55 -17.34 3.17
N LYS A 202 -26.25 -16.36 2.32
CA LYS A 202 -27.21 -15.38 1.79
C LYS A 202 -27.05 -15.22 0.27
N PRO A 203 -27.56 -16.14 -0.56
CA PRO A 203 -27.38 -16.11 -2.01
C PRO A 203 -27.91 -14.83 -2.69
N GLU A 204 -28.90 -14.16 -2.08
CA GLU A 204 -29.52 -12.94 -2.57
C GLU A 204 -28.57 -11.73 -2.67
N ILE A 205 -27.44 -11.74 -1.94
CA ILE A 205 -26.51 -10.61 -1.90
C ILE A 205 -25.56 -10.56 -3.10
N ALA A 206 -25.47 -11.63 -3.88
CA ALA A 206 -24.56 -11.75 -5.01
C ALA A 206 -25.13 -12.66 -6.13
N PRO A 207 -25.73 -12.08 -7.17
CA PRO A 207 -26.23 -12.85 -8.31
C PRO A 207 -25.11 -13.62 -9.02
N ARG A 208 -25.44 -14.83 -9.51
CA ARG A 208 -24.51 -15.66 -10.26
C ARG A 208 -24.24 -15.05 -11.63
N VAL A 209 -22.98 -15.07 -12.03
CA VAL A 209 -22.53 -14.65 -13.36
C VAL A 209 -22.22 -15.89 -14.19
N GLU A 210 -22.57 -15.87 -15.47
CA GLU A 210 -22.25 -16.96 -16.39
C GLU A 210 -20.74 -17.13 -16.61
N ASN A 211 -20.33 -18.36 -16.87
CA ASN A 211 -18.95 -18.71 -17.13
C ASN A 211 -18.48 -18.15 -18.48
N GLN A 212 -17.47 -17.30 -18.44
CA GLN A 212 -16.78 -16.82 -19.63
C GLN A 212 -15.80 -17.92 -20.07
N GLY A 213 -16.15 -18.66 -21.12
CA GLY A 213 -15.41 -19.86 -21.56
C GLY A 213 -13.88 -19.71 -21.70
N PHE A 214 -13.17 -20.85 -21.65
CA PHE A 214 -11.71 -20.93 -21.49
C PHE A 214 -10.87 -20.11 -22.49
N LYS A 215 -11.33 -19.98 -23.75
CA LYS A 215 -10.66 -19.13 -24.77
C LYS A 215 -10.60 -17.65 -24.35
N LYS A 216 -11.65 -17.13 -23.70
CA LYS A 216 -11.66 -15.75 -23.18
C LYS A 216 -10.72 -15.60 -21.98
N LYS A 217 -10.61 -16.63 -21.12
CA LYS A 217 -9.70 -16.65 -19.97
C LYS A 217 -8.24 -16.46 -20.37
N ILE A 218 -7.77 -17.21 -21.38
CA ILE A 218 -6.39 -17.08 -21.88
C ILE A 218 -6.17 -15.70 -22.52
N ARG A 219 -7.10 -15.23 -23.35
CA ARG A 219 -7.00 -13.92 -24.01
C ARG A 219 -6.94 -12.76 -23.01
N ALA A 220 -7.59 -12.90 -21.86
CA ALA A 220 -7.54 -11.88 -20.82
C ALA A 220 -6.15 -11.74 -20.19
N ILE A 221 -5.41 -12.85 -20.05
CA ILE A 221 -4.03 -12.83 -19.53
C ILE A 221 -3.06 -12.23 -20.56
N SER A 222 -3.25 -12.50 -21.85
CA SER A 222 -2.35 -11.94 -22.88
C SER A 222 -2.32 -10.42 -22.91
N GLY A 223 -3.38 -9.74 -22.44
CA GLY A 223 -3.40 -8.27 -22.33
C GLY A 223 -2.67 -7.69 -21.12
N LEU A 224 -2.06 -8.55 -20.29
CA LEU A 224 -1.34 -8.20 -19.06
C LEU A 224 0.12 -8.68 -19.08
N ILE A 225 0.57 -9.30 -20.17
CA ILE A 225 1.85 -9.98 -20.21
C ILE A 225 3.02 -9.03 -19.99
N GLU A 226 2.95 -7.81 -20.52
CA GLU A 226 3.99 -6.78 -20.38
C GLU A 226 4.17 -6.38 -18.91
N VAL A 227 3.06 -6.29 -18.17
CA VAL A 227 3.05 -5.91 -16.76
C VAL A 227 3.56 -7.05 -15.89
N LEU A 228 3.19 -8.29 -16.22
CA LEU A 228 3.73 -9.49 -15.56
C LEU A 228 5.23 -9.62 -15.80
N LEU A 229 5.70 -9.36 -17.02
CA LEU A 229 7.13 -9.35 -17.34
C LEU A 229 7.87 -8.26 -16.57
N LEU A 230 7.31 -7.05 -16.46
CA LEU A 230 7.87 -5.98 -15.65
C LEU A 230 7.97 -6.39 -14.17
N PHE A 231 6.91 -6.97 -13.62
CA PHE A 231 6.91 -7.45 -12.24
C PHE A 231 7.96 -8.53 -12.01
N ILE A 232 8.04 -9.53 -12.88
CA ILE A 232 9.04 -10.60 -12.80
C ILE A 232 10.46 -10.04 -12.93
N LEU A 233 10.69 -9.07 -13.81
CA LEU A 233 11.99 -8.41 -13.97
C LEU A 233 12.39 -7.69 -12.68
N VAL A 234 11.51 -6.85 -12.14
CA VAL A 234 11.79 -6.02 -10.97
C VAL A 234 11.93 -6.87 -9.70
N MET A 235 10.93 -7.71 -9.41
CA MET A 235 10.91 -8.53 -8.20
C MET A 235 11.89 -9.69 -8.28
N GLY A 236 12.00 -10.34 -9.44
CA GLY A 236 12.98 -11.41 -9.67
C GLY A 236 14.40 -10.89 -9.55
N GLY A 237 14.72 -9.75 -10.17
CA GLY A 237 16.03 -9.10 -10.04
C GLY A 237 16.35 -8.71 -8.60
N LEU A 238 15.38 -8.20 -7.85
CA LEU A 238 15.53 -7.88 -6.43
C LEU A 238 15.76 -9.12 -5.57
N PHE A 239 15.00 -10.21 -5.77
CA PHE A 239 15.11 -11.44 -4.97
C PHE A 239 16.37 -12.23 -5.28
N MET A 240 16.84 -12.20 -6.53
CA MET A 240 18.12 -12.78 -6.93
C MET A 240 19.33 -11.93 -6.50
N GLY A 241 19.10 -10.73 -5.94
CA GLY A 241 20.17 -9.82 -5.52
C GLY A 241 20.89 -9.14 -6.69
N ILE A 242 20.30 -9.16 -7.89
CA ILE A 242 20.83 -8.48 -9.08
C ILE A 242 20.64 -6.97 -8.94
N PHE A 243 19.52 -6.54 -8.34
CA PHE A 243 19.20 -5.14 -8.10
C PHE A 243 19.14 -4.84 -6.61
N THR A 244 19.66 -3.69 -6.21
CA THR A 244 19.27 -3.04 -4.96
C THR A 244 17.80 -2.63 -5.02
N PRO A 245 17.13 -2.39 -3.88
CA PRO A 245 15.76 -1.90 -3.86
C PRO A 245 15.56 -0.64 -4.70
N THR A 246 16.50 0.32 -4.61
CA THR A 246 16.44 1.57 -5.37
C THR A 246 16.58 1.34 -6.87
N GLU A 247 17.49 0.47 -7.31
CA GLU A 247 17.64 0.09 -8.72
C GLU A 247 16.40 -0.65 -9.25
N ALA A 248 15.84 -1.56 -8.45
CA ALA A 248 14.60 -2.25 -8.78
C ALA A 248 13.45 -1.26 -8.98
N GLY A 249 13.34 -0.26 -8.10
CA GLY A 249 12.39 0.85 -8.24
C GLY A 249 12.64 1.66 -9.51
N ALA A 250 13.89 1.97 -9.84
CA ALA A 250 14.25 2.75 -11.03
C ALA A 250 13.90 2.00 -12.34
N ILE A 251 14.24 0.71 -12.42
CA ILE A 251 13.89 -0.17 -13.55
C ILE A 251 12.38 -0.30 -13.65
N GLY A 252 11.69 -0.45 -12.52
CA GLY A 252 10.24 -0.48 -12.44
C GLY A 252 9.60 0.80 -12.96
N ALA A 253 10.06 1.96 -12.50
CA ALA A 253 9.60 3.27 -12.96
C ALA A 253 9.81 3.46 -14.46
N LEU A 254 11.00 3.10 -14.97
CA LEU A 254 11.33 3.20 -16.39
C LEU A 254 10.43 2.28 -17.22
N GLY A 255 10.34 1.00 -16.87
CA GLY A 255 9.45 0.06 -17.55
C GLY A 255 7.98 0.45 -17.45
N GLY A 256 7.57 1.00 -16.30
CA GLY A 256 6.25 1.54 -16.06
C GLY A 256 5.88 2.66 -17.03
N VAL A 257 6.84 3.48 -17.47
CA VAL A 257 6.65 4.50 -18.52
C VAL A 257 6.75 3.92 -19.92
N LEU A 258 7.77 3.10 -20.19
CA LEU A 258 8.06 2.59 -21.54
C LEU A 258 6.97 1.66 -22.07
N ILE A 259 6.43 0.75 -21.25
CA ILE A 259 5.40 -0.20 -21.65
C ILE A 259 4.12 0.50 -22.16
N PRO A 260 3.50 1.42 -21.41
CA PRO A 260 2.33 2.14 -21.89
C PRO A 260 2.65 3.17 -22.98
N LEU A 261 3.89 3.67 -23.05
CA LEU A 261 4.33 4.53 -24.15
C LEU A 261 4.36 3.77 -25.48
N VAL A 262 5.02 2.61 -25.52
CA VAL A 262 5.13 1.76 -26.73
C VAL A 262 3.78 1.18 -27.13
N SER A 263 2.93 0.82 -26.16
CA SER A 263 1.59 0.30 -26.44
C SER A 263 0.53 1.37 -26.74
N GLY A 264 0.93 2.66 -26.82
CA GLY A 264 0.03 3.77 -27.15
C GLY A 264 -1.04 4.07 -26.09
N GLN A 265 -0.84 3.60 -24.86
CA GLN A 265 -1.78 3.76 -23.74
C GLN A 265 -1.44 4.96 -22.84
N LEU A 266 -0.24 5.53 -22.97
CA LEU A 266 0.19 6.70 -22.20
C LEU A 266 -0.20 8.01 -22.90
N SER A 267 -1.20 8.71 -22.36
CA SER A 267 -1.51 10.07 -22.76
C SER A 267 -0.70 11.09 -21.96
N TRP A 268 -0.44 12.29 -22.52
CA TRP A 268 0.22 13.37 -21.79
C TRP A 268 -0.54 13.78 -20.52
N LYS A 269 -1.88 13.80 -20.60
CA LYS A 269 -2.73 14.04 -19.43
C LYS A 269 -2.52 12.95 -18.37
N GLY A 270 -2.57 11.68 -18.76
CA GLY A 270 -2.34 10.56 -17.84
C GLY A 270 -0.95 10.59 -17.20
N PHE A 271 0.08 10.95 -17.96
CA PHE A 271 1.44 11.13 -17.45
C PHE A 271 1.54 12.25 -16.40
N ARG A 272 0.94 13.43 -16.67
CA ARG A 272 0.92 14.55 -15.73
C ARG A 272 0.17 14.21 -14.44
N GLU A 273 -0.99 13.55 -14.56
CA GLU A 273 -1.78 13.10 -13.40
C GLU A 273 -1.01 12.06 -12.59
N ALA A 274 -0.32 11.12 -13.26
CA ALA A 274 0.53 10.16 -12.59
C ALA A 274 1.66 10.82 -11.80
N LEU A 275 2.36 11.80 -12.38
CA LEU A 275 3.37 12.59 -11.68
C LEU A 275 2.80 13.28 -10.44
N TYR A 276 1.70 14.02 -10.59
CA TYR A 276 1.08 14.74 -9.49
C TYR A 276 0.64 13.81 -8.35
N SER A 277 -0.08 12.73 -8.68
CA SER A 277 -0.53 11.73 -7.71
C SER A 277 0.64 11.01 -7.03
N SER A 278 1.73 10.78 -7.77
CA SER A 278 2.95 10.18 -7.21
C SER A 278 3.62 11.11 -6.23
N THR A 279 3.88 12.37 -6.61
CA THR A 279 4.46 13.38 -5.73
C THR A 279 3.62 13.54 -4.46
N ARG A 280 2.29 13.66 -4.59
CA ARG A 280 1.38 13.75 -3.43
C ARG A 280 1.53 12.54 -2.50
N THR A 281 1.52 11.34 -3.06
CA THR A 281 1.62 10.10 -2.27
C THR A 281 2.99 9.99 -1.60
N THR A 282 4.08 10.27 -2.32
CA THR A 282 5.44 10.30 -1.77
C THR A 282 5.59 11.32 -0.65
N CYS A 283 5.11 12.56 -0.84
CA CYS A 283 5.15 13.58 0.21
C CYS A 283 4.38 13.12 1.46
N MET A 284 3.21 12.51 1.30
CA MET A 284 2.48 11.93 2.44
C MET A 284 3.31 10.87 3.18
N ILE A 285 3.96 9.96 2.46
CA ILE A 285 4.78 8.90 3.05
C ILE A 285 5.99 9.49 3.78
N LEU A 286 6.78 10.34 3.11
CA LEU A 286 7.99 10.94 3.70
C LEU A 286 7.66 11.81 4.92
N MET A 287 6.54 12.53 4.90
CA MET A 287 6.07 13.28 6.07
C MET A 287 5.70 12.36 7.23
N ILE A 288 5.08 11.20 6.97
CA ILE A 288 4.79 10.20 8.02
C ILE A 288 6.10 9.67 8.59
N VAL A 289 7.09 9.35 7.76
CA VAL A 289 8.41 8.89 8.21
C VAL A 289 9.09 9.94 9.08
N ALA A 290 9.15 11.19 8.62
CA ALA A 290 9.75 12.29 9.39
C ALA A 290 9.05 12.51 10.73
N GLY A 291 7.72 12.58 10.74
CA GLY A 291 6.93 12.71 11.97
C GLY A 291 7.12 11.52 12.91
N ALA A 292 7.23 10.30 12.37
CA ALA A 292 7.48 9.09 13.14
C ALA A 292 8.86 9.08 13.78
N THR A 293 9.90 9.55 13.09
CA THR A 293 11.25 9.68 13.65
C THR A 293 11.27 10.66 14.83
N VAL A 294 10.63 11.83 14.69
CA VAL A 294 10.52 12.82 15.77
C VAL A 294 9.77 12.25 16.98
N PHE A 295 8.67 11.54 16.74
CA PHE A 295 7.94 10.86 17.81
C PHE A 295 8.75 9.74 18.47
N GLY A 296 9.55 8.99 17.69
CA GLY A 296 10.47 7.97 18.20
C GLY A 296 11.51 8.54 19.16
N HIS A 297 12.07 9.71 18.87
CA HIS A 297 12.98 10.41 19.79
C HIS A 297 12.32 10.76 21.12
N PHE A 298 11.05 11.20 21.10
CA PHE A 298 10.28 11.43 22.32
C PHE A 298 10.11 10.13 23.14
N LEU A 299 9.70 9.03 22.51
CA LEU A 299 9.55 7.74 23.20
C LEU A 299 10.87 7.25 23.81
N ALA A 300 11.97 7.37 23.07
CA ALA A 300 13.30 6.99 23.55
C ALA A 300 13.70 7.71 24.85
N VAL A 301 13.42 9.03 24.95
CA VAL A 301 13.72 9.82 26.16
C VAL A 301 12.78 9.48 27.32
N THR A 302 11.52 9.13 27.04
CA THR A 302 10.55 8.76 28.08
C THR A 302 10.87 7.41 28.75
N LYS A 303 11.74 6.59 28.15
CA LYS A 303 12.03 5.20 28.58
C LYS A 303 10.77 4.35 28.73
N VAL A 304 9.74 4.62 27.92
CA VAL A 304 8.59 3.70 27.79
C VAL A 304 9.03 2.39 27.15
N ASP A 305 9.99 2.42 26.21
CA ASP A 305 10.42 1.22 25.48
C ASP A 305 10.99 0.10 26.39
N PRO A 306 11.87 0.38 27.38
CA PRO A 306 12.29 -0.63 28.36
C PRO A 306 11.15 -1.21 29.21
N LEU A 307 10.18 -0.38 29.63
CA LEU A 307 9.04 -0.84 30.43
C LEU A 307 8.15 -1.81 29.62
N VAL A 308 7.90 -1.49 28.36
CA VAL A 308 7.17 -2.36 27.43
C VAL A 308 7.93 -3.67 27.22
N LYS A 309 9.25 -3.61 27.02
CA LYS A 309 10.07 -4.83 26.90
C LYS A 309 9.96 -5.73 28.13
N THR A 310 10.03 -5.18 29.34
CA THR A 310 9.89 -5.97 30.58
C THR A 310 8.48 -6.51 30.78
N PHE A 311 7.44 -5.84 30.28
CA PHE A 311 6.05 -6.32 30.36
C PHE A 311 5.75 -7.50 29.42
N PHE A 312 6.43 -7.56 28.26
CA PHE A 312 6.24 -8.61 27.25
C PHE A 312 7.32 -9.71 27.28
N SER A 313 8.24 -9.68 28.24
CA SER A 313 9.24 -10.73 28.52
C SER A 313 8.75 -11.64 29.63
#